data_AF-A0AAJ5V3Y1-F1
#
_entry.id   AF-A0AAJ5V3Y1-F1
#
_cell.length_a   1.000
_cell.length_b   1.000
_cell.length_c   1.000
_cell.angle_alpha   90.00
_cell.angle_beta   90.00
_cell.angle_gamma   90.00
#
_symmetry.space_group_name_H-M   'P 1'
#
loop_
_entity.id
_entity.type
_entity.pdbx_description
1 polymer ?
#
loop_
_entity_poly.entity_id
_entity_poly.type
_entity_poly.pdbx_seq_one_letter_code
_entity_poly.pdbx_strand_id
1 'polypeptide(L)'
;MSNAFGQMFTRNPSGSHSACDYDAAVLSFEFNGMAITNPFVDESTIVQVDPTYYGFAEAQIGVIKALRLNLPEGRYMLLTDETGVQLPDMDDVDRNLLKLYDAEGKLSAYCFIGHIP
;
A
#
# COMPACT_ATOMS: atom_id res chain seq x y z
N MET A 1 43.10 11.06 2.87
CA MET A 1 42.49 12.26 2.26
C MET A 1 40.99 12.17 2.52
N SER A 2 40.44 13.21 3.16
CA SER A 2 39.06 13.29 3.66
C SER A 2 38.04 13.70 2.59
N ASN A 3 36.77 13.53 2.99
CA ASN A 3 35.51 14.17 2.54
C ASN A 3 34.70 13.42 1.48
N ALA A 4 33.35 13.36 1.52
CA ALA A 4 32.32 13.63 2.52
C ALA A 4 30.96 13.20 1.93
N PHE A 5 30.00 12.84 2.77
CA PHE A 5 28.54 13.12 2.69
C PHE A 5 27.74 12.84 1.40
N GLY A 6 26.61 12.16 1.60
CA GLY A 6 25.34 12.62 1.02
C GLY A 6 24.49 11.52 0.41
N GLN A 7 23.52 11.03 1.18
CA GLN A 7 22.31 10.40 0.61
C GLN A 7 21.70 11.41 -0.38
N MET A 8 21.82 11.13 -1.68
CA MET A 8 21.20 11.94 -2.72
C MET A 8 19.77 11.45 -2.94
N PHE A 9 18.83 12.15 -2.30
CA PHE A 9 17.44 12.23 -2.72
C PHE A 9 17.41 12.72 -4.18
N THR A 10 17.22 11.83 -5.15
CA THR A 10 16.86 12.26 -6.51
C THR A 10 15.37 12.56 -6.52
N ARG A 11 15.03 13.79 -6.14
CA ARG A 11 13.74 14.40 -6.43
C ARG A 11 13.62 14.52 -7.96
N ASN A 12 12.86 13.63 -8.59
CA ASN A 12 12.52 13.77 -10.00
C ASN A 12 11.67 15.04 -10.18
N PRO A 13 12.04 15.95 -11.10
CA PRO A 13 11.34 17.23 -11.30
C PRO A 13 9.99 17.08 -12.04
N SER A 14 9.54 15.86 -12.32
CA SER A 14 8.31 15.58 -13.09
C SER A 14 7.07 15.25 -12.25
N GLY A 15 7.17 15.18 -10.92
CA GLY A 15 6.04 14.74 -10.08
C GLY A 15 5.60 13.29 -10.33
N SER A 16 6.39 12.53 -11.10
CA SER A 16 6.18 11.11 -11.34
C SER A 16 6.66 10.37 -10.09
N HIS A 17 5.73 9.85 -9.30
CA HIS A 17 6.06 8.89 -8.25
C HIS A 17 6.62 7.65 -8.96
N SER A 18 7.95 7.47 -8.93
CA SER A 18 8.56 6.18 -9.25
C SER A 18 7.99 5.13 -8.30
N ALA A 19 7.84 3.89 -8.75
CA ALA A 19 7.53 2.76 -7.89
C ALA A 19 8.45 2.86 -6.67
N CYS A 20 7.86 3.15 -5.51
CA CYS A 20 8.65 3.32 -4.31
C CYS A 20 9.12 1.92 -3.92
N ASP A 21 10.41 1.76 -3.64
CA ASP A 21 10.89 0.55 -2.97
C ASP A 21 10.01 0.33 -1.74
N TYR A 22 9.55 -0.91 -1.55
CA TYR A 22 8.65 -1.23 -0.45
C TYR A 22 9.27 -0.80 0.89
N ASP A 23 8.58 0.07 1.63
CA ASP A 23 8.94 0.49 2.98
C ASP A 23 7.87 -0.01 3.97
N ALA A 24 8.21 -1.05 4.73
CA ALA A 24 7.32 -1.65 5.72
C ALA A 24 6.86 -0.68 6.81
N ALA A 25 7.65 0.34 7.14
CA ALA A 25 7.28 1.35 8.13
C ALA A 25 6.18 2.30 7.60
N VAL A 26 5.99 2.35 6.28
CA VAL A 26 5.02 3.22 5.62
C VAL A 26 3.80 2.43 5.16
N LEU A 27 4.01 1.25 4.57
CA LEU A 27 2.96 0.38 4.02
C LEU A 27 2.64 -0.77 4.97
N SER A 28 2.36 -0.44 6.23
CA SER A 28 1.76 -1.36 7.21
C SER A 28 0.57 -0.71 7.91
N PHE A 29 -0.31 -1.55 8.44
CA PHE A 29 -1.45 -1.12 9.24
C PHE A 29 -1.56 -2.00 10.49
N GLU A 30 -2.19 -1.48 11.55
CA GLU A 30 -2.37 -2.24 12.78
C GLU A 30 -3.65 -3.08 12.72
N PHE A 31 -3.55 -4.35 13.10
CA PHE A 31 -4.68 -5.23 13.34
C PHE A 31 -4.43 -6.06 14.60
N ASN A 32 -5.35 -6.02 15.57
CA ASN A 32 -5.20 -6.69 16.87
C ASN A 32 -3.86 -6.42 17.58
N GLY A 33 -3.34 -5.20 17.48
CA GLY A 33 -2.06 -4.80 18.09
C GLY A 33 -0.81 -5.31 17.36
N MET A 34 -0.96 -5.90 16.17
CA MET A 34 0.14 -6.35 15.31
C MET A 34 0.21 -5.51 14.03
N ALA A 35 1.42 -5.24 13.56
CA ALA A 35 1.65 -4.57 12.29
C ALA A 35 1.51 -5.59 11.14
N ILE A 36 0.53 -5.37 10.27
CA ILE A 36 0.29 -6.16 9.07
C ILE A 36 0.87 -5.43 7.88
N THR A 37 1.70 -6.13 7.11
CA THR A 37 2.39 -5.61 5.94
C THR A 37 1.74 -6.05 4.63
N ASN A 38 1.17 -7.25 4.60
CA ASN A 38 0.51 -7.81 3.43
C ASN A 38 -0.95 -8.16 3.77
N PRO A 39 -1.95 -7.51 3.14
CA PRO A 39 -3.36 -7.72 3.44
C PRO A 39 -3.91 -9.07 2.97
N PHE A 40 -3.13 -9.88 2.24
CA PHE A 40 -3.53 -11.20 1.74
C PHE A 40 -2.98 -12.37 2.55
N VAL A 41 -2.18 -12.13 3.58
CA VAL A 41 -1.70 -13.19 4.50
C VAL A 41 -2.06 -12.81 5.93
N ASP A 42 -2.30 -13.82 6.77
CA ASP A 42 -2.64 -13.64 8.18
C ASP A 42 -1.48 -13.03 8.99
N GLU A 43 -1.72 -12.68 10.25
CA GLU A 43 -0.69 -12.16 11.17
C GLU A 43 0.51 -13.10 11.35
N SER A 44 0.36 -14.41 11.08
CA SER A 44 1.46 -15.38 11.10
C SER A 44 2.25 -15.45 9.79
N THR A 45 1.82 -14.71 8.76
CA THR A 45 2.37 -14.66 7.39
C THR A 45 2.42 -16.02 6.67
N ILE A 46 1.60 -16.98 7.09
CA ILE A 46 1.61 -18.35 6.55
C ILE A 46 0.32 -18.66 5.80
N VAL A 47 -0.80 -18.12 6.26
CA VAL A 47 -2.13 -18.47 5.75
C VAL A 47 -2.63 -17.34 4.87
N GLN A 48 -3.04 -17.65 3.65
CA GLN A 48 -3.70 -16.68 2.79
C GLN A 48 -5.08 -16.33 3.36
N VAL A 49 -5.38 -15.03 3.41
CA VAL A 49 -6.66 -14.49 3.92
C VAL A 49 -7.25 -13.50 2.92
N ASP A 50 -8.57 -13.32 3.00
CA ASP A 50 -9.24 -12.24 2.32
C ASP A 50 -8.99 -10.91 3.07
N PRO A 51 -8.61 -9.81 2.39
CA PRO A 51 -8.37 -8.51 3.03
C PRO A 51 -9.54 -7.99 3.89
N THR A 52 -10.77 -8.45 3.64
CA THR A 52 -11.94 -8.14 4.49
C THR A 52 -11.79 -8.62 5.93
N TYR A 53 -10.96 -9.64 6.19
CA TYR A 53 -10.57 -10.06 7.55
C TYR A 53 -9.96 -8.90 8.36
N TYR A 54 -9.20 -8.04 7.68
CA TYR A 54 -8.56 -6.86 8.26
C TYR A 54 -9.45 -5.61 8.26
N GLY A 55 -10.69 -5.72 7.81
CA GLY A 55 -11.63 -4.59 7.74
C GLY A 55 -11.54 -3.76 6.46
N PHE A 56 -10.86 -4.25 5.42
CA PHE A 56 -11.00 -3.67 4.09
C PHE A 56 -12.44 -3.86 3.60
N ALA A 57 -13.01 -2.83 2.98
CA ALA A 57 -14.35 -2.87 2.41
C ALA A 57 -14.38 -2.23 1.03
N GLU A 58 -15.27 -2.69 0.16
CA GLU A 58 -15.45 -2.10 -1.16
C GLU A 58 -15.78 -0.60 -1.07
N ALA A 59 -15.09 0.19 -1.87
CA ALA A 59 -15.30 1.62 -1.99
C ALA A 59 -15.22 2.05 -3.46
N GLN A 60 -16.09 2.99 -3.83
CA GLN A 60 -16.04 3.66 -5.12
C GLN A 60 -15.61 5.13 -4.93
N ILE A 61 -14.49 5.50 -5.55
CA ILE A 61 -13.86 6.82 -5.45
C ILE A 61 -13.78 7.39 -6.86
N GLY A 62 -14.84 8.09 -7.26
CA GLY A 62 -15.03 8.50 -8.66
C GLY A 62 -15.18 7.28 -9.57
N VAL A 63 -14.22 7.07 -10.46
CA VAL A 63 -14.16 5.92 -11.38
C VAL A 63 -13.40 4.72 -10.81
N ILE A 64 -12.71 4.89 -9.68
CA ILE A 64 -11.91 3.85 -9.05
C ILE A 64 -12.81 2.98 -8.20
N LYS A 65 -12.73 1.67 -8.39
CA LYS A 65 -13.25 0.66 -7.47
C LYS A 65 -12.07 0.04 -6.74
N ALA A 66 -12.14 -0.05 -5.42
CA ALA A 66 -11.05 -0.56 -4.59
C ALA A 66 -11.60 -1.22 -3.34
N LEU A 67 -10.78 -2.05 -2.70
CA LEU A 67 -10.95 -2.35 -1.29
C LEU A 67 -10.24 -1.25 -0.47
N ARG A 68 -10.96 -0.64 0.47
CA ARG A 68 -10.48 0.49 1.27
C ARG A 68 -10.41 0.12 2.74
N LEU A 69 -9.30 0.45 3.38
CA LEU A 69 -9.14 0.45 4.83
C LEU A 69 -8.97 1.89 5.32
N ASN A 70 -9.84 2.34 6.22
CA ASN A 70 -9.68 3.64 6.87
C ASN A 70 -8.69 3.51 8.02
N LEU A 71 -7.73 4.43 8.10
CA LEU A 71 -6.72 4.50 9.14
C LEU A 71 -6.99 5.71 10.05
N PRO A 72 -6.34 5.79 11.22
CA PRO A 72 -6.39 6.97 12.07
C PRO A 72 -5.95 8.25 11.33
N GLU A 73 -6.36 9.40 11.88
CA GLU A 73 -6.01 10.73 11.36
C GLU A 73 -6.53 11.02 9.93
N GLY A 74 -7.52 10.26 9.47
CA GLY A 74 -8.14 10.45 8.16
C GLY A 74 -7.34 9.85 7.00
N ARG A 75 -6.22 9.19 7.27
CA ARG A 75 -5.46 8.41 6.28
C ARG A 75 -6.28 7.19 5.84
N TYR A 76 -5.95 6.64 4.68
CA TYR A 76 -6.58 5.40 4.23
C TYR A 76 -5.69 4.64 3.26
N MET A 77 -5.86 3.32 3.23
CA MET A 77 -5.26 2.46 2.22
C MET A 77 -6.29 2.06 1.17
N LEU A 78 -5.85 1.96 -0.08
CA LEU A 78 -6.59 1.38 -1.18
C LEU A 78 -5.84 0.19 -1.75
N LEU A 79 -6.56 -0.90 -1.89
CA LEU A 79 -6.13 -2.10 -2.57
C LEU A 79 -6.92 -2.23 -3.88
N THR A 80 -6.20 -2.32 -4.99
CA THR A 80 -6.75 -2.43 -6.34
C THR A 80 -6.01 -3.49 -7.12
N ASP A 81 -6.52 -3.82 -8.30
CA ASP A 81 -5.75 -4.53 -9.32
C ASP A 81 -4.50 -3.74 -9.77
N GLU A 82 -3.74 -4.34 -10.66
CA GLU A 82 -2.53 -3.74 -11.25
C GLU A 82 -2.80 -2.44 -12.02
N THR A 83 -4.02 -2.26 -12.54
CA THR A 83 -4.40 -1.05 -13.29
C THR A 83 -4.59 0.13 -12.36
N GLY A 84 -4.78 -0.12 -11.06
CA GLY A 84 -4.96 0.91 -10.07
C GLY A 84 -6.39 1.44 -9.97
N VAL A 85 -7.33 0.89 -10.74
CA VAL A 85 -8.69 1.44 -10.88
C VAL A 85 -9.81 0.42 -10.67
N GLN A 86 -9.52 -0.89 -10.65
CA GLN A 86 -10.51 -1.93 -10.35
C GLN A 86 -10.25 -2.60 -9.00
N LEU A 87 -11.25 -3.36 -8.55
CA LEU A 87 -11.12 -4.24 -7.39
C LEU A 87 -9.92 -5.19 -7.57
N PRO A 88 -9.25 -5.56 -6.48
CA PRO A 88 -8.11 -6.48 -6.55
C PRO A 88 -8.49 -7.80 -7.20
N ASP A 89 -7.55 -8.35 -7.96
CA ASP A 89 -7.65 -9.69 -8.53
C ASP A 89 -7.28 -10.71 -7.44
N MET A 90 -8.26 -11.50 -7.00
CA MET A 90 -8.06 -12.50 -5.95
C MET A 90 -7.35 -13.76 -6.48
N ASP A 91 -7.32 -13.95 -7.81
CA ASP A 91 -6.65 -15.07 -8.48
C ASP A 91 -5.16 -14.77 -8.75
N ASP A 92 -4.77 -13.50 -8.84
CA ASP A 92 -3.40 -13.03 -9.09
C ASP A 92 -2.98 -11.93 -8.09
N VAL A 93 -2.83 -12.34 -6.82
CA VAL A 93 -2.64 -11.42 -5.70
C VAL A 93 -1.38 -10.56 -5.81
N ASP A 94 -0.31 -11.09 -6.39
CA ASP A 94 1.00 -10.44 -6.46
C ASP A 94 1.00 -9.17 -7.32
N ARG A 95 0.07 -9.10 -8.29
CA ARG A 95 -0.08 -7.95 -9.19
C ARG A 95 -0.98 -6.87 -8.63
N ASN A 96 -1.65 -7.12 -7.50
CA ASN A 96 -2.45 -6.09 -6.85
C ASN A 96 -1.57 -4.96 -6.31
N LEU A 97 -2.15 -3.76 -6.26
CA LEU A 97 -1.51 -2.54 -5.78
C LEU A 97 -2.08 -2.13 -4.42
N LEU A 98 -1.20 -2.01 -3.43
CA LEU A 98 -1.52 -1.36 -2.15
C LEU A 98 -1.03 0.10 -2.20
N LYS A 99 -1.93 1.04 -1.94
CA LYS A 99 -1.68 2.49 -1.98
C LYS A 99 -2.08 3.10 -0.64
N LEU A 100 -1.21 3.93 -0.07
CA LEU A 100 -1.49 4.75 1.12
C LEU A 100 -1.77 6.19 0.70
N TYR A 101 -2.86 6.75 1.21
CA TYR A 101 -3.23 8.14 1.05
C TYR A 101 -3.23 8.85 2.40
N ASP A 102 -2.81 10.10 2.41
CA ASP A 102 -2.92 10.98 3.56
C ASP A 102 -4.34 11.52 3.77
N ALA A 103 -4.53 12.31 4.83
CA ALA A 103 -5.83 12.89 5.19
C ALA A 103 -6.39 13.86 4.14
N GLU A 104 -5.53 14.41 3.28
CA GLU A 104 -5.91 15.31 2.18
C GLU A 104 -6.26 14.53 0.91
N GLY A 105 -6.15 13.20 0.94
CA GLY A 105 -6.38 12.33 -0.21
C GLY A 105 -5.22 12.33 -1.21
N LYS A 106 -4.02 12.75 -0.80
CA LYS A 106 -2.82 12.69 -1.64
C LYS A 106 -2.12 11.36 -1.43
N LEU A 107 -1.68 10.75 -2.53
CA LEU A 107 -0.93 9.50 -2.50
C LEU A 107 0.42 9.71 -1.79
N SER A 108 0.62 9.00 -0.69
CA SER A 108 1.84 9.05 0.11
C SER A 108 2.83 7.95 -0.26
N ALA A 109 2.35 6.73 -0.50
CA ALA A 109 3.16 5.58 -0.86
C ALA A 109 2.34 4.53 -1.61
N TYR A 110 3.02 3.65 -2.35
CA TYR A 110 2.38 2.49 -2.97
C TYR A 110 3.39 1.37 -3.26
N CYS A 111 2.92 0.13 -3.31
CA CYS A 111 3.69 -1.02 -3.78
C CYS A 111 2.79 -2.05 -4.46
N PHE A 112 3.41 -2.93 -5.26
CA PHE A 112 2.78 -4.20 -5.62
C PHE A 112 2.86 -5.16 -4.44
N ILE A 113 1.85 -6.01 -4.27
CA ILE A 113 1.85 -7.02 -3.21
C ILE A 113 3.01 -8.00 -3.38
N GLY A 114 3.31 -8.42 -4.61
CA GLY A 114 4.44 -9.33 -4.89
C GLY A 114 5.83 -8.72 -4.64
N HIS A 115 5.91 -7.42 -4.29
CA HIS A 115 7.16 -6.77 -3.89
C HIS A 115 7.31 -6.69 -2.35
N ILE A 116 6.33 -7.16 -1.59
CA ILE A 116 6.43 -7.29 -0.14
C ILE A 116 7.30 -8.52 0.15
N PRO A 117 8.41 -8.38 0.91
CA PRO A 117 9.37 -9.45 1.17
C PRO A 117 8.86 -10.55 2.11
#